data_AF-A0A9N8ZWS1-F1
#
_entry.id   AF-A0A9N8ZWS1-F1
#
_cell.length_a   1.000
_cell.length_b   1.000
_cell.length_c   1.000
_cell.angle_alpha   90.00
_cell.angle_beta   90.00
_cell.angle_gamma   90.00
#
_symmetry.space_group_name_H-M   'P 1'
#
loop_
_entity.id
_entity.type
_entity.pdbx_description
1 polymer ?
#
loop_
_entity_poly.entity_id
_entity_poly.type
_entity_poly.pdbx_seq_one_letter_code
_entity_poly.pdbx_strand_id
1 'polypeptide(L)'
;MPSLIELVRKCDCFPYDDDDQHIPKSKLIPFTLFGRKIGLLFPDVVEKLKEYNNRFIVKPFDISEKSVTFGKEINTLDERNAVIKQLFDTWREEDAFVHLRGWRDELYPVYGDPSNTNNVAFIIERAASNLFGISTFGVHLNAYTRMSDGKLKMWIGKRASSKPSWPGWLDNAVAGGITHTQSVKETLIKEAMEEASLPSHIAEKAQSVGAIAYFYATRTELQPETQYIYDLELPVDVVPKPNDDEVECFYLWDLNELEQHLRNGEFKPNCGLVVIDFLIRHGVITPDNEPDYLELFSGLHRRLGYPGPSKVTK
;
A
#
# COMPACT_ATOMS: atom_id res chain seq x y z
N MET A 1 23.06 14.99 7.29
CA MET A 1 21.89 14.62 6.49
C MET A 1 21.14 13.53 7.26
N PRO A 2 19.79 13.53 7.27
CA PRO A 2 19.00 12.41 7.80
C PRO A 2 19.48 11.06 7.24
N SER A 3 19.47 10.01 8.08
CA SER A 3 19.81 8.65 7.63
C SER A 3 18.65 8.07 6.81
N LEU A 4 18.96 7.30 5.76
CA LEU A 4 17.94 6.64 4.93
C LEU A 4 17.17 5.58 5.71
N ILE A 5 17.79 4.97 6.73
CA ILE A 5 17.11 3.99 7.57
C ILE A 5 15.94 4.60 8.35
N GLU A 6 15.99 5.89 8.67
CA GLU A 6 14.88 6.58 9.32
C GLU A 6 13.64 6.64 8.42
N LEU A 7 13.82 6.62 7.09
CA LEU A 7 12.69 6.54 6.17
C LEU A 7 12.04 5.16 6.21
N VAL A 8 12.85 4.09 6.27
CA VAL A 8 12.34 2.73 6.49
C VAL A 8 11.58 2.66 7.80
N ARG A 9 12.16 3.14 8.91
CA ARG A 9 11.53 3.12 10.24
C ARG A 9 10.24 3.96 10.31
N LYS A 10 10.10 5.01 9.50
CA LYS A 10 8.85 5.78 9.36
C LYS A 10 7.74 4.97 8.71
N CYS A 11 8.06 4.14 7.72
CA CYS A 11 7.10 3.28 7.04
C CYS A 11 6.85 1.98 7.78
N ASP A 12 7.89 1.40 8.35
CA ASP A 12 7.88 0.11 9.02
C ASP A 12 8.03 0.26 10.54
N CYS A 13 6.96 0.75 11.18
CA CYS A 13 6.92 1.07 12.60
C CYS A 13 6.02 0.14 13.42
N PHE A 14 5.40 -0.86 12.80
CA PHE A 14 4.74 -1.92 13.55
C PHE A 14 5.78 -2.85 14.19
N PRO A 15 5.70 -3.14 15.50
CA PRO A 15 6.74 -3.91 16.18
C PRO A 15 6.98 -5.27 15.51
N TYR A 16 8.22 -5.76 15.56
CA TYR A 16 8.52 -7.17 15.28
C TYR A 16 8.06 -8.02 16.46
N ASP A 17 8.01 -9.35 16.34
CA ASP A 17 7.52 -10.19 17.46
C ASP A 17 8.44 -10.09 18.70
N ASP A 18 9.67 -9.59 18.50
CA ASP A 18 10.70 -9.39 19.51
C ASP A 18 10.88 -7.93 19.96
N ASP A 19 9.95 -7.01 19.63
CA ASP A 19 10.09 -5.56 19.90
C ASP A 19 9.05 -5.05 20.93
N ASP A 20 9.54 -4.42 22.01
CA ASP A 20 8.77 -3.95 23.17
C ASP A 20 8.26 -2.49 23.05
N GLN A 21 8.58 -1.75 21.99
CA GLN A 21 8.48 -0.27 22.02
C GLN A 21 7.16 0.37 21.52
N HIS A 22 6.17 -0.39 21.07
CA HIS A 22 4.90 0.18 20.56
C HIS A 22 3.68 -0.59 21.09
N ILE A 23 2.45 -0.19 20.69
CA ILE A 23 1.18 -0.79 21.15
C ILE A 23 1.36 -2.29 21.31
N PRO A 24 1.21 -2.84 22.53
CA PRO A 24 1.52 -4.25 22.75
C PRO A 24 0.68 -5.06 21.77
N LYS A 25 1.33 -5.82 20.88
CA LYS A 25 0.63 -6.71 19.93
C LYS A 25 -0.40 -7.60 20.62
N SER A 26 -0.15 -7.94 21.89
CA SER A 26 -1.05 -8.66 22.79
C SER A 26 -2.42 -8.00 22.97
N LYS A 27 -2.59 -6.72 22.63
CA LYS A 27 -3.88 -6.01 22.66
C LYS A 27 -4.62 -6.04 21.33
N LEU A 28 -3.97 -6.42 20.23
CA LEU A 28 -4.62 -6.52 18.92
C LEU A 28 -5.28 -7.89 18.77
N ILE A 29 -6.50 -7.91 18.24
CA ILE A 29 -7.26 -9.14 18.05
C ILE A 29 -7.16 -9.56 16.58
N PRO A 30 -6.64 -10.75 16.27
CA PRO A 30 -6.60 -11.28 14.91
C PRO A 30 -7.97 -11.31 14.26
N PHE A 31 -8.07 -10.75 13.05
CA PHE A 31 -9.18 -11.06 12.15
C PHE A 31 -8.79 -12.25 11.29
N THR A 32 -9.61 -13.29 11.32
CA THR A 32 -9.29 -14.59 10.75
C THR A 32 -10.36 -15.09 9.80
N LEU A 33 -9.95 -15.93 8.85
CA LEU A 33 -10.83 -16.69 7.99
C LEU A 33 -10.24 -18.08 7.81
N PHE A 34 -11.03 -19.12 8.08
CA PHE A 34 -10.59 -20.53 8.03
C PHE A 34 -9.28 -20.80 8.80
N GLY A 35 -9.13 -20.17 9.97
CA GLY A 35 -7.94 -20.30 10.83
C GLY A 35 -6.70 -19.53 10.35
N ARG A 36 -6.78 -18.81 9.23
CA ARG A 36 -5.70 -17.94 8.73
C ARG A 36 -5.93 -16.51 9.19
N LYS A 37 -4.88 -15.86 9.70
CA LYS A 37 -4.92 -14.41 10.00
C LYS A 37 -4.94 -13.63 8.70
N ILE A 38 -5.98 -12.83 8.49
CA ILE A 38 -6.17 -11.99 7.31
C ILE A 38 -6.11 -10.49 7.64
N GLY A 39 -6.14 -10.14 8.94
CA GLY A 39 -5.97 -8.79 9.42
C GLY A 39 -5.77 -8.73 10.94
N LEU A 40 -5.76 -7.52 11.48
CA LEU A 40 -5.61 -7.22 12.91
C LEU A 40 -6.56 -6.09 13.29
N LEU A 41 -7.25 -6.25 14.41
CA LEU A 41 -8.24 -5.30 14.90
C LEU A 41 -7.77 -4.67 16.21
N PHE A 42 -7.99 -3.37 16.34
CA PHE A 42 -7.90 -2.71 17.64
C PHE A 42 -9.10 -3.10 18.53
N PRO A 43 -8.94 -3.05 19.87
CA PRO A 43 -10.04 -3.35 20.80
C PRO A 43 -11.31 -2.53 20.58
N ASP A 44 -11.19 -1.25 20.23
CA ASP A 44 -12.33 -0.36 19.95
C ASP A 44 -13.09 -0.79 18.69
N VAL A 45 -12.39 -1.24 17.64
CA VAL A 45 -13.00 -1.86 16.45
C VAL A 45 -13.76 -3.13 16.84
N VAL A 46 -13.20 -3.95 17.73
CA VAL A 46 -13.88 -5.17 18.22
C VAL A 46 -15.12 -4.85 19.04
N GLU A 47 -15.09 -3.81 19.89
CA GLU A 47 -16.30 -3.37 20.61
C GLU A 47 -17.38 -2.89 19.65
N LYS A 48 -17.03 -2.12 18.60
CA LYS A 48 -17.99 -1.73 17.56
C LYS A 48 -18.54 -2.92 16.77
N LEU A 49 -17.75 -3.97 16.56
CA LEU A 49 -18.24 -5.22 15.96
C LEU A 49 -19.23 -5.94 16.88
N LYS A 50 -19.02 -5.92 18.21
CA LYS A 50 -19.99 -6.48 19.18
C LYS A 50 -21.30 -5.69 19.16
N GLU A 51 -21.24 -4.37 19.14
CA GLU A 51 -22.41 -3.50 18.99
C GLU A 51 -23.18 -3.81 17.70
N TYR A 52 -22.47 -3.95 16.57
CA TYR A 52 -23.06 -4.34 15.29
C TYR A 52 -23.70 -5.73 15.35
N ASN A 53 -22.99 -6.73 15.89
CA ASN A 53 -23.49 -8.09 16.09
C ASN A 53 -24.80 -8.13 16.89
N ASN A 54 -24.99 -7.25 17.86
CA ASN A 54 -26.20 -7.21 18.70
C ASN A 54 -27.47 -6.83 17.93
N ARG A 55 -27.34 -6.28 16.71
CA ARG A 55 -28.47 -5.92 15.84
C ARG A 55 -29.10 -7.12 15.12
N PHE A 56 -28.43 -8.27 15.11
CA PHE A 56 -28.86 -9.44 14.35
C PHE A 56 -29.19 -10.63 15.25
N ILE A 57 -30.17 -11.43 14.85
CA ILE A 57 -30.48 -12.72 15.50
C ILE A 57 -29.38 -13.72 15.16
N VAL A 58 -29.08 -13.88 13.86
CA VAL A 58 -27.93 -14.64 13.36
C VAL A 58 -26.73 -13.71 13.34
N LYS A 59 -25.69 -14.01 14.12
CA LYS A 59 -24.55 -13.11 14.31
C LYS A 59 -23.65 -13.12 13.06
N PRO A 60 -23.38 -11.96 12.43
CA PRO A 60 -22.50 -11.89 11.25
C PRO A 60 -21.03 -12.20 11.56
N PHE A 61 -20.60 -12.01 12.81
CA PHE A 61 -19.24 -12.34 13.27
C PHE A 61 -19.26 -13.26 14.50
N ASP A 62 -18.32 -14.19 14.57
CA ASP A 62 -17.94 -14.89 15.80
C ASP A 62 -16.77 -14.13 16.45
N ILE A 63 -16.99 -13.63 17.66
CA ILE A 63 -16.08 -12.71 18.37
C ILE A 63 -15.67 -13.36 19.69
N SER A 64 -14.38 -13.59 19.86
CA SER A 64 -13.78 -14.10 21.09
C SER A 64 -12.59 -13.25 21.53
N GLU A 65 -12.03 -13.53 22.70
CA GLU A 65 -10.79 -12.90 23.16
C GLU A 65 -9.58 -13.25 22.28
N LYS A 66 -9.64 -14.35 21.52
CA LYS A 66 -8.52 -14.85 20.71
C LYS A 66 -8.53 -14.36 19.28
N SER A 67 -9.72 -14.14 18.72
CA SER A 67 -9.89 -13.76 17.31
C SER A 67 -11.31 -13.32 17.02
N VAL A 68 -11.45 -12.59 15.92
CA VAL A 68 -12.71 -12.35 15.22
C VAL A 68 -12.71 -13.14 13.90
N THR A 69 -13.84 -13.74 13.55
CA THR A 69 -14.08 -14.37 12.24
C THR A 69 -15.52 -14.10 11.81
N PHE A 70 -15.86 -14.35 10.55
CA PHE A 70 -17.25 -14.41 10.12
C PHE A 70 -18.02 -15.50 10.87
N GLY A 71 -19.30 -15.24 11.11
CA GLY A 71 -20.22 -16.21 11.70
C GLY A 71 -20.35 -17.45 10.82
N LYS A 72 -20.67 -18.60 11.42
CA LYS A 72 -20.71 -19.91 10.75
C LYS A 72 -21.62 -19.96 9.53
N GLU A 73 -22.60 -19.06 9.45
CA GLU A 73 -23.59 -19.03 8.38
C GLU A 73 -23.14 -18.17 7.18
N ILE A 74 -22.00 -17.47 7.31
CA ILE A 74 -21.44 -16.57 6.30
C ILE A 74 -20.20 -17.24 5.70
N ASN A 75 -20.42 -18.16 4.76
CA ASN A 75 -19.36 -19.05 4.26
C ASN A 75 -19.00 -18.82 2.79
N THR A 76 -19.80 -18.07 2.04
CA THR A 76 -19.52 -17.73 0.65
C THR A 76 -18.88 -16.35 0.52
N LEU A 77 -18.18 -16.13 -0.60
CA LEU A 77 -17.63 -14.81 -0.92
C LEU A 77 -18.73 -13.73 -0.95
N ASP A 78 -19.88 -14.03 -1.55
CA ASP A 78 -20.98 -13.07 -1.70
C ASP A 78 -21.61 -12.70 -0.36
N GLU A 79 -21.81 -13.67 0.54
CA GLU A 79 -22.31 -13.40 1.90
C GLU A 79 -21.31 -12.54 2.69
N ARG A 80 -20.01 -12.84 2.61
CA ARG A 80 -18.97 -12.04 3.28
C ARG A 80 -18.94 -10.62 2.73
N ASN A 81 -19.01 -10.45 1.41
CA ASN A 81 -19.08 -9.13 0.77
C ASN A 81 -20.33 -8.34 1.23
N ALA A 82 -21.49 -8.99 1.30
CA ALA A 82 -22.72 -8.35 1.74
C ALA A 82 -22.64 -7.88 3.20
N VAL A 83 -22.11 -8.72 4.10
CA VAL A 83 -21.89 -8.37 5.51
C VAL A 83 -20.92 -7.21 5.64
N ILE A 84 -19.77 -7.27 4.95
CA ILE A 84 -18.74 -6.23 5.01
C ILE A 84 -19.27 -4.90 4.47
N LYS A 85 -20.00 -4.93 3.35
CA LYS A 85 -20.63 -3.73 2.80
C LYS A 85 -21.62 -3.12 3.80
N GLN A 86 -22.55 -3.93 4.32
CA GLN A 86 -23.57 -3.45 5.26
C GLN A 86 -22.93 -2.91 6.55
N LEU A 87 -21.87 -3.54 7.05
CA LEU A 87 -21.12 -3.08 8.21
C LEU A 87 -20.57 -1.67 7.99
N PHE A 88 -19.87 -1.43 6.88
CA PHE A 88 -19.23 -0.15 6.65
C PHE A 88 -20.20 0.95 6.21
N ASP A 89 -21.29 0.61 5.51
CA ASP A 89 -22.40 1.54 5.28
C ASP A 89 -22.96 2.02 6.63
N THR A 90 -23.23 1.09 7.55
CA THR A 90 -23.74 1.39 8.89
C THR A 90 -22.78 2.28 9.68
N TRP A 91 -21.50 1.89 9.77
CA TRP A 91 -20.50 2.65 10.53
C TRP A 91 -20.20 4.02 9.92
N ARG A 92 -20.36 4.17 8.59
CA ARG A 92 -20.25 5.46 7.91
C ARG A 92 -21.42 6.37 8.26
N GLU A 93 -22.65 5.85 8.20
CA GLU A 93 -23.87 6.60 8.58
C GLU A 93 -23.84 7.05 10.04
N GLU A 94 -23.28 6.23 10.91
CA GLU A 94 -23.14 6.52 12.35
C GLU A 94 -21.90 7.35 12.71
N ASP A 95 -21.07 7.71 11.72
CA ASP A 95 -19.79 8.40 11.92
C ASP A 95 -18.92 7.71 12.99
N ALA A 96 -18.95 6.36 13.02
CA ALA A 96 -18.34 5.55 14.07
C ALA A 96 -16.81 5.66 14.10
N PHE A 97 -16.19 5.94 12.95
CA PHE A 97 -14.75 6.11 12.80
C PHE A 97 -14.44 7.25 11.83
N VAL A 98 -13.53 8.14 12.25
CA VAL A 98 -13.06 9.27 11.41
C VAL A 98 -12.50 8.81 10.06
N HIS A 99 -11.89 7.61 10.00
CA HIS A 99 -11.34 7.02 8.78
C HIS A 99 -12.40 6.87 7.68
N LEU A 100 -13.65 6.54 8.04
CA LEU A 100 -14.74 6.32 7.08
C LEU A 100 -15.24 7.62 6.42
N ARG A 101 -14.87 8.79 6.95
CA ARG A 101 -15.12 10.08 6.27
C ARG A 101 -14.30 10.23 4.99
N GLY A 102 -13.20 9.48 4.87
CA GLY A 102 -12.34 9.43 3.70
C GLY A 102 -12.83 8.50 2.59
N TRP A 103 -14.13 8.19 2.53
CA TRP A 103 -14.73 7.29 1.54
C TRP A 103 -14.34 7.67 0.09
N ARG A 104 -14.09 6.66 -0.75
CA ARG A 104 -13.62 6.84 -2.13
C ARG A 104 -14.44 6.08 -3.17
N ASP A 105 -15.31 5.18 -2.74
CA ASP A 105 -15.98 4.20 -3.62
C ASP A 105 -14.95 3.32 -4.35
N GLU A 106 -13.86 2.99 -3.65
CA GLU A 106 -12.76 2.17 -4.12
C GLU A 106 -12.65 0.90 -3.27
N LEU A 107 -13.04 -0.22 -3.85
CA LEU A 107 -13.04 -1.51 -3.16
C LEU A 107 -11.72 -2.25 -3.38
N TYR A 108 -11.03 -2.61 -2.30
CA TYR A 108 -9.82 -3.41 -2.27
C TYR A 108 -10.10 -4.88 -1.97
N PRO A 109 -9.35 -5.82 -2.57
CA PRO A 109 -9.47 -7.23 -2.25
C PRO A 109 -8.75 -7.56 -0.94
N VAL A 110 -9.40 -8.36 -0.09
CA VAL A 110 -8.77 -9.05 1.05
C VAL A 110 -8.53 -10.49 0.68
N TYR A 111 -7.35 -11.04 0.97
CA TYR A 111 -6.97 -12.40 0.59
C TYR A 111 -7.00 -13.35 1.79
N GLY A 112 -7.21 -14.64 1.53
CA GLY A 112 -7.15 -15.69 2.55
C GLY A 112 -8.15 -16.84 2.40
N ASP A 113 -8.99 -16.83 1.35
CA ASP A 113 -9.88 -17.94 1.06
C ASP A 113 -9.27 -18.91 0.03
N PRO A 114 -8.72 -20.06 0.45
CA PRO A 114 -8.12 -21.02 -0.48
C PRO A 114 -9.13 -21.70 -1.41
N SER A 115 -10.43 -21.62 -1.14
CA SER A 115 -11.48 -22.15 -2.03
C SER A 115 -11.76 -21.22 -3.20
N ASN A 116 -11.38 -19.94 -3.10
CA ASN A 116 -11.47 -18.98 -4.18
C ASN A 116 -10.25 -19.10 -5.11
N THR A 117 -10.46 -19.13 -6.43
CA THR A 117 -9.39 -19.30 -7.42
C THR A 117 -8.32 -18.21 -7.41
N ASN A 118 -8.66 -17.01 -6.92
CA ASN A 118 -7.76 -15.88 -6.77
C ASN A 118 -7.38 -15.63 -5.30
N ASN A 119 -7.72 -16.56 -4.41
CA ASN A 119 -7.55 -16.48 -2.96
C ASN A 119 -8.26 -15.29 -2.30
N VAL A 120 -9.29 -14.73 -2.94
CA VAL A 120 -10.06 -13.58 -2.42
C VAL A 120 -11.01 -14.04 -1.33
N ALA A 121 -10.83 -13.48 -0.14
CA ALA A 121 -11.69 -13.65 1.02
C ALA A 121 -12.96 -12.80 0.92
N PHE A 122 -12.81 -11.49 0.71
CA PHE A 122 -13.91 -10.53 0.49
C PHE A 122 -13.32 -9.23 -0.05
N ILE A 123 -14.18 -8.27 -0.37
CA ILE A 123 -13.77 -6.91 -0.75
C ILE A 123 -14.17 -5.89 0.31
N ILE A 124 -13.35 -4.87 0.51
CA ILE A 124 -13.51 -3.85 1.54
C ILE A 124 -13.30 -2.46 0.94
N GLU A 125 -14.03 -1.46 1.44
CA GLU A 125 -13.78 -0.08 1.07
C GLU A 125 -12.38 0.37 1.51
N ARG A 126 -11.64 1.04 0.61
CA ARG A 126 -10.28 1.53 0.84
C ARG A 126 -10.13 2.27 2.17
N ALA A 127 -11.07 3.16 2.47
CA ALA A 127 -11.10 3.96 3.71
C ALA A 127 -11.22 3.12 5.00
N ALA A 128 -11.71 1.88 4.90
CA ALA A 128 -11.87 0.96 6.02
C ALA A 128 -10.70 -0.01 6.20
N SER A 129 -9.78 -0.11 5.22
CA SER A 129 -8.65 -1.06 5.25
C SER A 129 -7.82 -0.95 6.54
N ASN A 130 -7.56 0.29 6.99
CA ASN A 130 -6.74 0.59 8.16
C ASN A 130 -7.38 0.15 9.48
N LEU A 131 -8.71 0.09 9.54
CA LEU A 131 -9.47 -0.37 10.71
C LEU A 131 -9.34 -1.88 10.89
N PHE A 132 -9.19 -2.61 9.78
CA PHE A 132 -9.10 -4.06 9.77
C PHE A 132 -7.67 -4.59 9.71
N GLY A 133 -6.67 -3.71 9.56
CA GLY A 133 -5.26 -4.09 9.50
C GLY A 133 -4.96 -5.12 8.41
N ILE A 134 -5.67 -5.04 7.29
CA ILE A 134 -5.56 -5.96 6.15
C ILE A 134 -4.43 -5.53 5.23
N SER A 135 -3.83 -6.48 4.50
CA SER A 135 -2.81 -6.16 3.50
C SER A 135 -3.40 -5.40 2.32
N THR A 136 -2.85 -4.24 2.01
CA THR A 136 -3.16 -3.47 0.80
C THR A 136 -2.03 -3.60 -0.22
N PHE A 137 -2.38 -3.36 -1.49
CA PHE A 137 -1.45 -3.50 -2.60
C PHE A 137 -1.51 -2.25 -3.47
N GLY A 138 -0.35 -1.76 -3.88
CA GLY A 138 -0.22 -0.68 -4.85
C GLY A 138 0.83 -0.99 -5.90
N VAL A 139 0.91 -0.12 -6.90
CA VAL A 139 1.90 -0.19 -7.97
C VAL A 139 2.58 1.16 -8.11
N HIS A 140 3.90 1.13 -8.32
CA HIS A 140 4.73 2.32 -8.50
C HIS A 140 5.57 2.17 -9.77
N LEU A 141 5.72 3.27 -10.51
CA LEU A 141 6.55 3.35 -11.72
C LEU A 141 7.76 4.25 -11.49
N ASN A 142 8.95 3.67 -11.65
CA ASN A 142 10.17 4.43 -11.87
C ASN A 142 10.31 4.71 -13.36
N ALA A 143 9.81 5.88 -13.78
CA ALA A 143 10.08 6.37 -15.13
C ALA A 143 11.44 7.07 -15.15
N TYR A 144 12.32 6.69 -16.08
CA TYR A 144 13.63 7.30 -16.22
C TYR A 144 14.00 7.49 -17.68
N THR A 145 14.96 8.37 -17.96
CA THR A 145 15.46 8.65 -19.30
C THR A 145 16.97 8.55 -19.30
N ARG A 146 17.53 7.87 -20.31
CA ARG A 146 18.97 7.86 -20.56
C ARG A 146 19.32 9.02 -21.47
N MET A 147 20.15 9.92 -20.97
CA MET A 147 20.61 11.09 -21.71
C MET A 147 21.66 10.70 -22.75
N SER A 148 21.97 11.61 -23.68
CA SER A 148 22.95 11.38 -24.74
C SER A 148 24.38 11.11 -24.23
N ASP A 149 24.71 11.55 -23.02
CA ASP A 149 25.98 11.26 -22.33
C ASP A 149 25.97 9.90 -21.60
N GLY A 150 24.90 9.12 -21.75
CA GLY A 150 24.70 7.81 -21.12
C GLY A 150 24.20 7.88 -19.67
N LYS A 151 24.13 9.07 -19.06
CA LYS A 151 23.66 9.23 -17.68
C LYS A 151 22.17 9.00 -17.59
N LEU A 152 21.77 8.35 -16.50
CA LEU A 152 20.38 8.10 -16.18
C LEU A 152 19.82 9.26 -15.36
N LYS A 153 18.62 9.71 -15.73
CA LYS A 153 17.82 10.68 -14.97
C LYS A 153 16.45 10.11 -14.69
N MET A 154 15.90 10.37 -13.51
CA MET A 154 14.60 9.85 -13.09
C MET A 154 13.55 10.95 -13.08
N TRP A 155 12.36 10.62 -13.56
CA TRP A 155 11.18 11.48 -13.48
C TRP A 155 10.53 11.35 -12.12
N ILE A 156 10.30 12.49 -11.46
CA ILE A 156 9.72 12.57 -10.11
C ILE A 156 8.48 13.45 -10.17
N GLY A 157 7.35 12.94 -9.69
CA GLY A 157 6.12 13.70 -9.57
C GLY A 157 6.13 14.56 -8.31
N LYS A 158 5.53 15.75 -8.37
CA LYS A 158 5.17 16.53 -7.19
C LYS A 158 3.68 16.44 -6.97
N ARG A 159 3.26 15.98 -5.80
CA ARG A 159 1.84 15.81 -5.46
C ARG A 159 1.13 17.15 -5.44
N ALA A 160 -0.07 17.23 -6.00
CA ALA A 160 -0.88 18.44 -5.98
C ALA A 160 -1.16 18.91 -4.54
N SER A 161 -1.22 20.23 -4.37
CA SER A 161 -1.52 20.85 -3.07
C SER A 161 -2.94 20.54 -2.56
N SER A 162 -3.83 20.08 -3.44
CA SER A 162 -5.20 19.64 -3.15
C SER A 162 -5.27 18.22 -2.56
N LYS A 163 -4.20 17.41 -2.65
CA LYS A 163 -4.23 16.03 -2.19
C LYS A 163 -4.50 15.96 -0.67
N PRO A 164 -5.41 15.06 -0.22
CA PRO A 164 -5.77 14.96 1.19
C PRO A 164 -4.62 14.44 2.06
N SER A 165 -3.68 13.71 1.48
CA SER A 165 -2.49 13.19 2.15
C SER A 165 -1.22 13.67 1.43
N TRP A 166 -0.25 14.13 2.22
CA TRP A 166 1.07 14.57 1.73
C TRP A 166 1.01 15.59 0.58
N PRO A 167 0.27 16.71 0.70
CA PRO A 167 0.18 17.72 -0.35
C PRO A 167 1.53 18.40 -0.59
N GLY A 168 1.97 18.51 -1.85
CA GLY A 168 3.24 19.14 -2.23
C GLY A 168 4.49 18.28 -2.04
N TRP A 169 4.36 17.06 -1.52
CA TRP A 169 5.48 16.12 -1.34
C TRP A 169 5.89 15.48 -2.66
N LEU A 170 7.14 15.01 -2.74
CA LEU A 170 7.65 14.28 -3.91
C LEU A 170 7.12 12.84 -3.95
N ASP A 171 6.85 12.35 -5.15
CA ASP A 171 6.25 11.04 -5.45
C ASP A 171 7.01 10.37 -6.62
N ASN A 172 6.75 9.08 -6.85
CA ASN A 172 7.20 8.44 -8.08
C ASN A 172 6.49 9.07 -9.30
N ALA A 173 6.94 8.75 -10.51
CA ALA A 173 6.33 9.32 -11.71
C ALA A 173 4.86 8.89 -11.86
N VAL A 174 4.55 7.67 -11.43
CA VAL A 174 3.18 7.12 -11.39
C VAL A 174 3.07 6.24 -10.15
N ALA A 175 2.00 6.35 -9.37
CA ALA A 175 1.73 5.50 -8.22
C ALA A 175 0.22 5.38 -7.90
N GLY A 176 -0.31 4.15 -7.82
CA GLY A 176 -1.72 3.94 -7.50
C GLY A 176 -2.01 2.67 -6.73
N GLY A 177 -3.14 2.67 -6.01
CA GLY A 177 -3.64 1.52 -5.29
C GLY A 177 -4.36 0.53 -6.21
N ILE A 178 -4.24 -0.77 -5.93
CA ILE A 178 -4.82 -1.81 -6.77
C ILE A 178 -6.22 -2.17 -6.27
N THR A 179 -7.23 -1.87 -7.07
CA THR A 179 -8.63 -2.19 -6.77
C THR A 179 -8.95 -3.67 -7.05
N HIS A 180 -10.06 -4.16 -6.51
CA HIS A 180 -10.45 -5.56 -6.67
C HIS A 180 -10.78 -5.98 -8.12
N THR A 181 -11.07 -5.02 -9.00
CA THR A 181 -11.41 -5.28 -10.41
C THR A 181 -10.21 -5.24 -11.35
N GLN A 182 -9.06 -4.79 -10.89
CA GLN A 182 -7.89 -4.54 -11.73
C GLN A 182 -6.72 -5.45 -11.36
N SER A 183 -5.98 -5.87 -12.38
CA SER A 183 -4.64 -6.44 -12.19
C SER A 183 -3.60 -5.35 -11.98
N VAL A 184 -2.45 -5.73 -11.42
CA VAL A 184 -1.29 -4.83 -11.21
C VAL A 184 -0.93 -4.04 -12.47
N LYS A 185 -0.90 -4.70 -13.64
CA LYS A 185 -0.51 -4.07 -14.91
C LYS A 185 -1.61 -3.16 -15.46
N GLU A 186 -2.88 -3.51 -15.28
CA GLU A 186 -4.01 -2.64 -15.66
C GLU A 186 -4.04 -1.37 -14.82
N THR A 187 -3.83 -1.48 -13.49
CA THR A 187 -3.66 -0.31 -12.62
C THR A 187 -2.50 0.54 -13.11
N LEU A 188 -1.31 -0.04 -13.31
CA LEU A 188 -0.14 0.72 -13.80
C LEU A 188 -0.44 1.52 -15.08
N ILE A 189 -1.10 0.90 -16.07
CA ILE A 189 -1.42 1.55 -17.35
C ILE A 189 -2.45 2.66 -17.18
N LYS A 190 -3.49 2.45 -16.35
CA LYS A 190 -4.49 3.46 -16.01
C LYS A 190 -3.83 4.67 -15.37
N GLU A 191 -3.11 4.46 -14.28
CA GLU A 191 -2.47 5.52 -13.50
C GLU A 191 -1.41 6.26 -14.34
N ALA A 192 -0.70 5.57 -15.23
CA ALA A 192 0.29 6.21 -16.09
C ALA A 192 -0.34 7.23 -17.07
N MET A 193 -1.57 6.98 -17.51
CA MET A 193 -2.32 7.95 -18.31
C MET A 193 -2.88 9.08 -17.44
N GLU A 194 -3.47 8.76 -16.29
CA GLU A 194 -4.14 9.72 -15.39
C GLU A 194 -3.15 10.69 -14.73
N GLU A 195 -2.01 10.20 -14.23
CA GLU A 195 -1.07 11.04 -13.48
C GLU A 195 0.00 11.67 -14.39
N ALA A 196 0.42 10.97 -15.45
CA ALA A 196 1.63 11.31 -16.21
C ALA A 196 1.42 11.53 -17.72
N SER A 197 0.17 11.48 -18.22
CA SER A 197 -0.16 11.56 -19.65
C SER A 197 0.58 10.53 -20.52
N LEU A 198 1.00 9.40 -19.95
CA LEU A 198 1.73 8.37 -20.68
C LEU A 198 0.74 7.47 -21.45
N PRO A 199 0.83 7.39 -22.79
CA PRO A 199 -0.02 6.50 -23.58
C PRO A 199 0.16 5.03 -23.20
N SER A 200 -0.90 4.23 -23.33
CA SER A 200 -0.88 2.81 -23.00
C SER A 200 0.24 2.04 -23.70
N HIS A 201 0.47 2.29 -25.00
CA HIS A 201 1.53 1.64 -25.77
C HIS A 201 2.97 1.96 -25.28
N ILE A 202 3.14 3.01 -24.47
CA ILE A 202 4.38 3.33 -23.77
C ILE A 202 4.40 2.63 -22.40
N ALA A 203 3.36 2.80 -21.60
CA ALA A 203 3.25 2.21 -20.25
C ALA A 203 3.29 0.67 -20.25
N GLU A 204 2.81 0.04 -21.33
CA GLU A 204 2.88 -1.41 -21.54
C GLU A 204 4.32 -1.94 -21.51
N LYS A 205 5.31 -1.14 -21.92
CA LYS A 205 6.73 -1.53 -21.96
C LYS A 205 7.38 -1.61 -20.57
N ALA A 206 6.72 -1.07 -19.54
CA ALA A 206 7.25 -1.07 -18.18
C ALA A 206 7.48 -2.51 -17.68
N GLN A 207 8.65 -2.74 -17.10
CA GLN A 207 9.11 -4.06 -16.64
C GLN A 207 8.94 -4.18 -15.13
N SER A 208 8.45 -5.32 -14.65
CA SER A 208 8.40 -5.59 -13.21
C SER A 208 9.81 -5.86 -12.70
N VAL A 209 10.22 -5.18 -11.63
CA VAL A 209 11.58 -5.26 -11.08
C VAL A 209 11.63 -5.68 -9.61
N GLY A 210 10.48 -5.81 -8.95
CA GLY A 210 10.39 -6.25 -7.56
C GLY A 210 9.17 -5.73 -6.85
N ALA A 211 9.22 -5.79 -5.52
CA ALA A 211 8.24 -5.19 -4.65
C ALA A 211 8.89 -4.83 -3.30
N ILE A 212 8.36 -3.80 -2.65
CA ILE A 212 8.68 -3.47 -1.26
C ILE A 212 7.48 -3.76 -0.38
N ALA A 213 7.73 -4.08 0.89
CA ALA A 213 6.71 -4.33 1.89
C ALA A 213 7.11 -3.71 3.23
N TYR A 214 6.14 -3.08 3.89
CA TYR A 214 6.30 -2.43 5.19
C TYR A 214 4.99 -2.51 5.97
N PHE A 215 5.06 -2.32 7.29
CA PHE A 215 3.88 -2.28 8.13
C PHE A 215 3.86 -0.97 8.94
N TYR A 216 3.12 0.00 8.42
CA TYR A 216 2.87 1.26 9.09
C TYR A 216 1.80 1.08 10.16
N ALA A 217 2.03 1.66 11.33
CA ALA A 217 1.09 1.57 12.44
C ALA A 217 1.09 2.86 13.26
N THR A 218 -0.11 3.26 13.68
CA THR A 218 -0.32 4.32 14.68
C THR A 218 -1.17 3.77 15.82
N ARG A 219 -1.62 4.65 16.73
CA ARG A 219 -2.56 4.28 17.80
C ARG A 219 -3.94 3.88 17.30
N THR A 220 -4.27 4.20 16.05
CA THR A 220 -5.62 4.03 15.48
C THR A 220 -5.61 3.44 14.07
N GLU A 221 -4.43 3.21 13.48
CA GLU A 221 -4.29 2.69 12.12
C GLU A 221 -3.31 1.53 12.06
N LEU A 222 -3.65 0.52 11.27
CA LEU A 222 -2.78 -0.59 10.90
C LEU A 222 -2.76 -0.70 9.37
N GLN A 223 -1.60 -0.47 8.76
CA GLN A 223 -1.42 -0.41 7.31
C GLN A 223 -0.24 -1.31 6.89
N PRO A 224 -0.45 -2.63 6.82
CA PRO A 224 0.49 -3.52 6.15
C PRO A 224 0.32 -3.36 4.63
N GLU A 225 1.38 -2.94 3.94
CA GLU A 225 1.31 -2.63 2.51
C GLU A 225 2.38 -3.37 1.72
N THR A 226 2.06 -3.70 0.46
CA THR A 226 3.01 -4.17 -0.53
C THR A 226 2.91 -3.32 -1.80
N GLN A 227 4.03 -2.76 -2.23
CA GLN A 227 4.09 -1.92 -3.43
C GLN A 227 4.86 -2.67 -4.53
N TYR A 228 4.17 -3.01 -5.63
CA TYR A 228 4.81 -3.60 -6.80
C TYR A 228 5.56 -2.53 -7.60
N ILE A 229 6.80 -2.80 -7.96
CA ILE A 229 7.68 -1.82 -8.60
C ILE A 229 7.86 -2.19 -10.07
N TYR A 230 7.66 -1.19 -10.92
CA TYR A 230 7.94 -1.25 -12.34
C TYR A 230 8.94 -0.18 -12.73
N ASP A 231 9.80 -0.51 -13.70
CA ASP A 231 10.75 0.40 -14.31
C ASP A 231 10.38 0.63 -15.79
N LEU A 232 10.49 1.87 -16.25
CA LEU A 232 10.24 2.25 -17.64
C LEU A 232 11.25 3.28 -18.13
N GLU A 233 12.09 2.89 -19.09
CA GLU A 233 12.95 3.82 -19.81
C GLU A 233 12.11 4.58 -20.85
N LEU A 234 11.93 5.88 -20.63
CA LEU A 234 11.26 6.80 -21.53
C LEU A 234 12.26 7.37 -22.55
N PRO A 235 11.90 7.40 -23.85
CA PRO A 235 12.62 8.17 -24.85
C PRO A 235 12.78 9.64 -24.44
N VAL A 236 13.86 10.29 -24.89
CA VAL A 236 14.18 11.69 -24.52
C VAL A 236 13.09 12.69 -24.93
N ASP A 237 12.32 12.38 -25.97
CA ASP A 237 11.20 13.18 -26.47
C ASP A 237 9.87 12.91 -25.77
N VAL A 238 9.79 11.90 -24.89
CA VAL A 238 8.61 11.58 -24.09
C VAL A 238 8.73 12.23 -22.72
N VAL A 239 7.97 13.31 -22.54
CA VAL A 239 7.95 14.11 -21.30
C VAL A 239 6.63 13.87 -20.55
N PRO A 240 6.65 13.27 -19.34
CA PRO A 240 5.48 13.16 -18.47
C PRO A 240 4.84 14.53 -18.20
N LYS A 241 3.51 14.56 -18.16
CA LYS A 241 2.73 15.77 -17.88
C LYS A 241 1.53 15.42 -17.00
N PRO A 242 1.17 16.27 -16.01
CA PRO A 242 -0.06 16.07 -15.27
C PRO A 242 -1.25 16.03 -16.22
N ASN A 243 -2.13 15.06 -16.04
CA ASN A 243 -3.38 14.94 -16.80
C ASN A 243 -4.61 15.11 -15.91
N ASP A 244 -4.50 14.76 -14.62
CA ASP A 244 -5.50 14.98 -13.58
C ASP A 244 -5.07 16.04 -12.55
N ASP A 245 -5.80 16.14 -11.44
CA ASP A 245 -5.53 17.05 -10.33
C ASP A 245 -4.70 16.41 -9.20
N GLU A 246 -4.10 15.25 -9.43
CA GLU A 246 -3.29 14.54 -8.44
C GLU A 246 -1.82 14.96 -8.44
N VAL A 247 -1.31 15.40 -9.60
CA VAL A 247 0.08 15.82 -9.81
C VAL A 247 0.17 17.30 -10.18
N GLU A 248 1.05 18.05 -9.50
CA GLU A 248 1.30 19.46 -9.77
C GLU A 248 2.25 19.66 -10.95
N CYS A 249 3.37 18.92 -10.94
CA CYS A 249 4.40 18.99 -11.96
C CYS A 249 5.34 17.77 -11.88
N PHE A 250 6.22 17.65 -12.88
CA PHE A 250 7.28 16.65 -12.92
C PHE A 250 8.66 17.31 -12.95
N TYR A 251 9.61 16.70 -12.25
CA TYR A 251 11.04 17.00 -12.32
C TYR A 251 11.78 15.87 -13.03
N LEU A 252 12.91 16.20 -13.68
CA LEU A 252 13.84 15.23 -14.25
C LEU A 252 15.23 15.44 -13.64
N TRP A 253 15.57 14.61 -12.66
CA TRP A 253 16.79 14.76 -11.87
C TRP A 253 17.82 13.68 -12.18
N ASP A 254 19.10 14.04 -12.05
CA ASP A 254 20.12 13.00 -11.98
C ASP A 254 20.08 12.26 -10.63
N LEU A 255 20.76 11.11 -10.56
CA LEU A 255 20.65 10.24 -9.38
C LEU A 255 21.29 10.83 -8.11
N ASN A 256 22.25 11.75 -8.24
CA ASN A 256 22.85 12.40 -7.07
C ASN A 256 21.91 13.46 -6.50
N GLU A 257 21.28 14.26 -7.38
CA GLU A 257 20.23 15.22 -7.00
C GLU A 257 19.03 14.49 -6.37
N LEU A 258 18.62 13.37 -6.97
CA LEU A 258 17.56 12.51 -6.43
C LEU A 258 17.88 12.01 -5.01
N GLU A 259 19.11 11.49 -4.80
CA GLU A 259 19.55 11.05 -3.47
C GLU A 259 19.56 12.21 -2.46
N GLN A 260 19.95 13.41 -2.88
CA GLN A 260 19.94 14.58 -2.01
C GLN A 260 18.51 14.93 -1.54
N HIS A 261 17.54 14.98 -2.44
CA HIS A 261 16.13 15.21 -2.10
C HIS A 261 15.56 14.11 -1.18
N LEU A 262 15.95 12.86 -1.42
CA LEU A 262 15.61 11.73 -0.57
C LEU A 262 16.17 11.92 0.86
N ARG A 263 17.45 12.26 0.97
CA ARG A 263 18.09 12.52 2.27
C ARG A 263 17.53 13.76 2.96
N ASN A 264 17.02 14.75 2.23
CA ASN A 264 16.33 15.91 2.82
C ASN A 264 14.93 15.56 3.38
N GLY A 265 14.40 14.37 3.12
CA GLY A 265 13.11 13.94 3.63
C GLY A 265 11.92 14.58 2.91
N GLU A 266 12.07 14.91 1.63
CA GLU A 266 11.07 15.62 0.82
C GLU A 266 10.08 14.67 0.12
N PHE A 267 10.37 13.37 0.12
CA PHE A 267 9.54 12.32 -0.48
C PHE A 267 8.44 11.85 0.46
N LYS A 268 7.25 11.64 -0.12
CA LYS A 268 6.21 10.86 0.56
C LYS A 268 6.85 9.53 1.00
N PRO A 269 6.70 9.10 2.27
CA PRO A 269 7.61 8.12 2.84
C PRO A 269 7.76 6.82 2.04
N ASN A 270 6.64 6.21 1.63
CA ASN A 270 6.67 4.96 0.87
C ASN A 270 7.24 5.13 -0.56
N CYS A 271 7.06 6.29 -1.18
CA CYS A 271 7.63 6.61 -2.49
C CYS A 271 9.14 6.75 -2.39
N GLY A 272 9.65 7.31 -1.29
CA GLY A 272 11.07 7.35 -1.03
C GLY A 272 11.68 5.95 -0.81
N LEU A 273 10.93 4.98 -0.25
CA LEU A 273 11.37 3.58 -0.21
C LEU A 273 11.54 2.98 -1.62
N VAL A 274 10.62 3.29 -2.55
CA VAL A 274 10.74 2.87 -3.96
C VAL A 274 11.96 3.50 -4.63
N VAL A 275 12.25 4.76 -4.32
CA VAL A 275 13.48 5.44 -4.80
C VAL A 275 14.74 4.78 -4.22
N ILE A 276 14.75 4.39 -2.94
CA ILE A 276 15.87 3.66 -2.34
C ILE A 276 16.10 2.33 -3.08
N ASP A 277 15.05 1.54 -3.30
CA ASP A 277 15.14 0.29 -4.10
C ASP A 277 15.77 0.54 -5.47
N PHE A 278 15.33 1.59 -6.18
CA PHE A 278 15.88 1.98 -7.47
C PHE A 278 17.37 2.33 -7.37
N LEU A 279 17.77 3.18 -6.43
CA LEU A 279 19.16 3.60 -6.23
C LEU A 279 20.08 2.44 -5.84
N ILE A 280 19.58 1.45 -5.09
CA ILE A 280 20.31 0.21 -4.79
C ILE A 280 20.50 -0.62 -6.07
N ARG A 281 19.43 -0.91 -6.82
CA ARG A 281 19.49 -1.71 -8.06
C ARG A 281 20.38 -1.09 -9.13
N HIS A 282 20.51 0.24 -9.12
CA HIS A 282 21.35 1.00 -10.05
C HIS A 282 22.76 1.33 -9.51
N GLY A 283 23.13 0.82 -8.32
CA GLY A 283 24.49 0.91 -7.80
C GLY A 283 24.90 2.30 -7.29
N VAL A 284 23.93 3.16 -6.95
CA VAL A 284 24.18 4.47 -6.34
C VAL A 284 24.32 4.32 -4.83
N ILE A 285 23.39 3.61 -4.20
CA ILE A 285 23.49 3.18 -2.80
C ILE A 285 24.14 1.80 -2.79
N THR A 286 25.24 1.65 -2.07
CA THR A 286 26.08 0.45 -2.06
C THR A 286 26.54 0.13 -0.63
N PRO A 287 27.01 -1.11 -0.37
CA PRO A 287 27.61 -1.45 0.92
C PRO A 287 28.82 -0.58 1.30
N ASP A 288 29.51 0.03 0.34
CA ASP A 288 30.72 0.83 0.57
C ASP A 288 30.40 2.28 0.97
N ASN A 289 29.18 2.78 0.70
CA ASN A 289 28.81 4.18 0.95
C ASN A 289 27.59 4.38 1.86
N GLU A 290 26.87 3.32 2.24
CA GLU A 290 25.74 3.39 3.16
C GLU A 290 26.00 2.52 4.42
N PRO A 291 26.26 3.14 5.59
CA PRO A 291 26.63 2.40 6.80
C PRO A 291 25.56 1.41 7.26
N ASP A 292 24.28 1.72 7.03
CA ASP A 292 23.16 0.88 7.45
C ASP A 292 22.65 -0.01 6.29
N TYR A 293 23.46 -0.26 5.24
CA TYR A 293 23.01 -0.87 3.98
C TYR A 293 22.19 -2.16 4.15
N LEU A 294 22.62 -3.08 5.02
CA LEU A 294 21.90 -4.34 5.24
C LEU A 294 20.57 -4.13 5.96
N GLU A 295 20.51 -3.22 6.94
CA GLU A 295 19.27 -2.87 7.64
C GLU A 295 18.31 -2.15 6.68
N LEU A 296 18.84 -1.24 5.85
CA LEU A 296 18.11 -0.53 4.81
C LEU A 296 17.49 -1.52 3.81
N PHE A 297 18.32 -2.39 3.21
CA PHE A 297 17.88 -3.37 2.22
C PHE A 297 16.86 -4.36 2.80
N SER A 298 17.12 -4.93 3.97
CA SER A 298 16.19 -5.88 4.59
C SER A 298 14.87 -5.22 5.02
N GLY A 299 14.92 -3.97 5.49
CA GLY A 299 13.77 -3.20 5.90
C GLY A 299 12.82 -2.82 4.75
N LEU A 300 13.27 -2.87 3.49
CA LEU A 300 12.39 -2.74 2.32
C LEU A 300 11.50 -3.97 2.10
N HIS A 301 11.78 -5.10 2.74
CA HIS A 301 11.16 -6.39 2.43
C HIS A 301 10.55 -7.04 3.68
N ARG A 302 9.77 -6.28 4.46
CA ARG A 302 9.10 -6.82 5.65
C ARG A 302 8.22 -8.03 5.30
N ARG A 303 8.37 -9.08 6.10
CA ARG A 303 7.41 -10.20 6.10
C ARG A 303 6.14 -9.82 6.85
N LEU A 304 5.05 -9.57 6.11
CA LEU A 304 3.77 -9.15 6.70
C LEU A 304 3.01 -10.29 7.42
N GLY A 305 3.23 -11.54 7.02
CA GLY A 305 2.57 -12.69 7.63
C GLY A 305 1.05 -12.78 7.34
N TYR A 306 0.61 -12.20 6.22
CA TYR A 306 -0.76 -12.27 5.73
C TYR A 306 -0.81 -13.03 4.39
N PRO A 307 -1.97 -13.62 4.03
CA PRO A 307 -2.19 -14.13 2.69
C PRO A 307 -2.12 -12.99 1.65
N GLY A 308 -1.58 -13.28 0.48
CA GLY A 308 -1.54 -12.38 -0.66
C GLY A 308 -2.32 -12.91 -1.86
N PRO A 309 -2.33 -12.16 -2.98
CA PRO A 309 -2.87 -12.65 -4.22
C PRO A 309 -2.17 -13.94 -4.64
N SER A 310 -2.95 -14.96 -4.99
CA SER A 310 -2.44 -16.15 -5.67
C SER A 310 -3.29 -16.37 -6.89
N LYS A 311 -2.69 -16.25 -8.08
CA LYS A 311 -3.33 -16.77 -9.29
C LYS A 311 -3.01 -18.26 -9.34
N VAL A 312 -4.03 -19.11 -9.25
CA VAL A 312 -3.88 -20.48 -9.76
C VAL A 312 -3.66 -20.34 -11.26
N THR A 313 -2.42 -20.46 -11.73
CA THR A 313 -2.14 -20.73 -13.13
C THR A 313 -2.86 -22.03 -13.49
N LYS A 314 -3.93 -21.91 -14.27
CA LYS A 314 -4.49 -23.06 -14.99
C LYS A 314 -3.51 -23.53 -16.05
#